data_AF-A0A679FIP7-F1
#
_entry.id   AF-A0A679FIP7-F1
#
_cell.length_a   1.000
_cell.length_b   1.000
_cell.length_c   1.000
_cell.angle_alpha   90.00
_cell.angle_beta   90.00
_cell.angle_gamma   90.00
#
_symmetry.space_group_name_H-M   'P 1'
#
loop_
_entity.id
_entity.type
_entity.pdbx_description
1 polymer ?
#
loop_
_entity_poly.entity_id
_entity_poly.type
_entity_poly.pdbx_seq_one_letter_code
_entity_poly.pdbx_strand_id
1 'polypeptide(L)'
;MKDFPIRFVLTDEAITPSAGLALVGYLLHRTKLDKRVNALRLPTVRREVHISHSDVIRSMIGLLATGKTDFDHIEAYRQDDIFSASMGIQHVPSSPTLRQRLDQLACLPMTEAIIWEESMRLLVRQHATLSPCWTKGKTTWLPLDVDGSHLTTPIRKKKE
;
A
#
# COMPACT_ATOMS: atom_id res chain seq x y z
N MET A 1 -0.16 -12.43 15.78
CA MET A 1 1.17 -12.79 15.23
C MET A 1 1.15 -14.12 14.46
N LYS A 2 0.01 -14.81 14.32
CA LYS A 2 -0.07 -16.17 13.76
C LYS A 2 -0.56 -16.26 12.30
N ASP A 3 -0.94 -15.15 11.66
CA ASP A 3 -1.75 -15.21 10.42
C ASP A 3 -1.11 -14.59 9.17
N PHE A 4 0.12 -14.06 9.24
CA PHE A 4 0.85 -13.60 8.05
C PHE A 4 1.83 -14.69 7.58
N PRO A 5 1.81 -15.10 6.30
CA PRO A 5 2.50 -16.31 5.83
C PRO A 5 4.02 -16.19 5.74
N ILE A 6 4.59 -15.01 6.02
CA ILE A 6 6.03 -14.73 5.87
C ILE A 6 6.67 -14.53 7.24
N ARG A 7 7.79 -15.23 7.45
CA ARG A 7 8.64 -15.10 8.63
C ARG A 7 9.83 -14.20 8.30
N PHE A 8 10.03 -13.16 9.09
CA PHE A 8 11.23 -12.32 9.02
C PHE A 8 12.36 -12.94 9.86
N VAL A 9 13.56 -12.99 9.29
CA VAL A 9 14.78 -13.49 9.92
C VAL A 9 15.90 -12.49 9.64
N LEU A 10 16.72 -12.19 10.65
CA LEU A 10 17.93 -11.38 10.49
C LEU A 10 19.00 -12.23 9.80
N THR A 11 19.62 -11.68 8.76
CA THR A 11 20.69 -12.34 8.00
C THR A 11 21.74 -11.31 7.61
N ASP A 12 22.97 -11.78 7.44
CA ASP A 12 24.10 -10.98 6.94
C ASP A 12 24.21 -11.02 5.40
N GLU A 13 23.28 -11.72 4.74
CA GLU A 13 23.21 -11.83 3.27
C GLU A 13 22.60 -10.59 2.62
N ALA A 14 23.02 -10.31 1.38
CA ALA A 14 22.44 -9.23 0.58
C ALA A 14 20.98 -9.56 0.23
N ILE A 15 20.05 -8.80 0.82
CA ILE A 15 18.62 -9.04 0.67
C ILE A 15 18.12 -8.50 -0.68
N THR A 16 17.39 -9.32 -1.43
CA THR A 16 16.74 -8.91 -2.67
C THR A 16 15.58 -7.92 -2.43
N PRO A 17 15.24 -7.05 -3.39
CA PRO A 17 14.18 -6.05 -3.24
C PRO A 17 12.80 -6.58 -2.81
N SER A 18 12.53 -7.87 -3.05
CA SER A 18 11.29 -8.56 -2.65
C SER A 18 11.05 -8.60 -1.13
N ALA A 19 12.09 -8.57 -0.29
CA ALA A 19 11.91 -8.62 1.16
C ALA A 19 11.27 -7.33 1.73
N GLY A 20 11.56 -6.18 1.11
CA GLY A 20 10.93 -4.91 1.48
C GLY A 20 9.41 -4.94 1.24
N LEU A 21 8.98 -5.64 0.18
CA LEU A 21 7.57 -5.81 -0.15
C LEU A 21 6.83 -6.62 0.92
N ALA A 22 7.44 -7.70 1.43
CA ALA A 22 6.88 -8.49 2.52
C ALA A 22 6.69 -7.65 3.79
N LEU A 23 7.62 -6.75 4.10
CA LEU A 23 7.48 -5.82 5.24
C LEU A 23 6.30 -4.86 5.03
N VAL A 24 6.12 -4.32 3.82
CA VAL A 24 4.96 -3.48 3.50
C VAL A 24 3.66 -4.25 3.70
N GLY A 25 3.55 -5.46 3.13
CA GLY A 25 2.35 -6.28 3.31
C GLY A 25 2.10 -6.67 4.77
N TYR A 26 3.15 -6.91 5.55
CA TYR A 26 3.05 -7.15 6.99
C TYR A 26 2.47 -5.95 7.74
N LEU A 27 2.94 -4.74 7.44
CA LEU A 27 2.42 -3.51 8.03
C LEU A 27 0.95 -3.28 7.66
N LEU A 28 0.58 -3.51 6.40
CA LEU A 28 -0.80 -3.44 5.95
C LEU A 28 -1.70 -4.47 6.66
N HIS A 29 -1.20 -5.67 6.91
CA HIS A 29 -1.92 -6.70 7.66
C HIS A 29 -2.20 -6.30 9.12
N ARG A 30 -1.45 -5.35 9.70
CA ARG A 30 -1.73 -4.78 11.04
C ARG A 30 -2.81 -3.68 11.03
N THR A 31 -3.28 -3.26 9.86
CA THR A 31 -4.36 -2.28 9.69
C THR A 31 -5.72 -2.97 9.55
N LYS A 32 -6.80 -2.19 9.61
CA LYS A 32 -8.16 -2.66 9.26
C LYS A 32 -8.53 -2.30 7.81
N LEU A 33 -7.55 -1.94 6.97
CA LEU A 33 -7.75 -1.45 5.61
C LEU A 33 -8.66 -2.37 4.80
N ASP A 34 -8.31 -3.66 4.70
CA ASP A 34 -9.04 -4.63 3.89
C ASP A 34 -10.53 -4.70 4.26
N LYS A 35 -10.82 -4.78 5.56
CA LYS A 35 -12.19 -4.84 6.06
C LYS A 35 -12.98 -3.59 5.68
N ARG A 36 -12.35 -2.42 5.74
CA ARG A 36 -13.01 -1.12 5.47
C ARG A 36 -13.23 -0.91 3.97
N VAL A 37 -12.22 -1.19 3.14
CA VAL A 37 -12.31 -0.99 1.68
C VAL A 37 -13.22 -2.02 1.00
N ASN A 38 -13.24 -3.27 1.50
CA ASN A 38 -14.15 -4.30 0.99
C ASN A 38 -15.62 -4.06 1.40
N ALA A 39 -15.87 -3.24 2.43
CA ALA A 39 -17.22 -2.83 2.80
C ALA A 39 -17.80 -1.75 1.88
N LEU A 40 -16.96 -1.04 1.11
CA LEU A 40 -17.40 -0.03 0.17
C LEU A 40 -18.24 -0.65 -0.96
N ARG A 41 -19.32 0.04 -1.33
CA ARG A 41 -20.19 -0.36 -2.43
C ARG A 41 -19.88 0.48 -3.65
N LEU A 42 -19.38 -0.16 -4.69
CA LEU A 42 -19.21 0.45 -6.00
C LEU A 42 -20.46 0.15 -6.86
N PRO A 43 -21.06 1.16 -7.51
CA PRO A 43 -22.32 0.98 -8.24
C PRO A 43 -22.19 0.04 -9.45
N THR A 44 -21.02 0.00 -10.08
CA THR A 44 -20.77 -0.75 -11.33
C THR A 44 -20.25 -2.17 -11.08
N VAL A 45 -20.02 -2.53 -9.81
CA VAL A 45 -19.31 -3.75 -9.44
C VAL A 45 -20.27 -4.73 -8.78
N ARG A 46 -20.40 -5.92 -9.37
CA ARG A 46 -21.19 -7.02 -8.78
C ARG A 46 -20.55 -7.50 -7.47
N ARG A 47 -21.34 -8.04 -6.55
CA ARG A 47 -20.84 -8.55 -5.25
C ARG A 47 -19.93 -9.78 -5.41
N GLU A 48 -20.09 -10.52 -6.50
CA GLU A 48 -19.30 -11.71 -6.86
C GLU A 48 -18.17 -11.33 -7.80
N VAL A 49 -17.14 -10.67 -7.26
CA VAL A 49 -15.92 -10.38 -8.02
C VAL A 49 -14.82 -11.24 -7.44
N HIS A 50 -14.13 -11.98 -8.31
CA HIS A 50 -12.99 -12.81 -7.93
C HIS A 50 -11.83 -12.00 -7.30
N ILE A 51 -11.72 -10.72 -7.65
CA ILE A 51 -10.73 -9.77 -7.15
C ILE A 51 -11.38 -8.80 -6.16
N SER A 52 -10.90 -8.77 -4.92
CA SER A 52 -11.42 -7.88 -3.87
C SER A 52 -10.90 -6.44 -4.03
N HIS A 53 -11.56 -5.47 -3.37
CA HIS A 53 -11.04 -4.09 -3.34
C HIS A 53 -9.69 -4.01 -2.62
N SER A 54 -9.50 -4.82 -1.58
CA SER A 54 -8.21 -4.95 -0.90
C SER A 54 -7.12 -5.47 -1.83
N ASP A 55 -7.41 -6.45 -2.70
CA ASP A 55 -6.42 -6.97 -3.65
C ASP A 55 -5.96 -5.87 -4.62
N VAL A 56 -6.90 -5.05 -5.12
CA VAL A 56 -6.61 -3.90 -6.00
C VAL A 56 -5.73 -2.87 -5.30
N ILE A 57 -6.13 -2.42 -4.11
CA ILE A 57 -5.41 -1.37 -3.38
C ILE A 57 -4.02 -1.85 -2.97
N ARG A 58 -3.91 -3.06 -2.42
CA ARG A 58 -2.63 -3.66 -2.03
C ARG A 58 -1.71 -3.84 -3.23
N SER A 59 -2.23 -4.28 -4.37
CA SER A 59 -1.44 -4.39 -5.61
C SER A 59 -0.82 -3.05 -6.01
N MET A 60 -1.60 -1.96 -5.96
CA MET A 60 -1.08 -0.62 -6.23
C MET A 60 -0.02 -0.19 -5.22
N ILE A 61 -0.26 -0.41 -3.93
CA ILE A 61 0.73 -0.09 -2.88
C ILE A 61 2.03 -0.86 -3.11
N GLY A 62 1.93 -2.14 -3.51
CA GLY A 62 3.10 -2.95 -3.84
C GLY A 62 3.90 -2.40 -5.03
N LEU A 63 3.21 -1.96 -6.09
CA LEU A 63 3.88 -1.28 -7.22
C LEU A 63 4.60 -0.02 -6.77
N LEU A 64 3.91 0.86 -6.02
CA LEU A 64 4.46 2.11 -5.51
C LEU A 64 5.66 1.88 -4.57
N ALA A 65 5.60 0.87 -3.71
CA ALA A 65 6.70 0.48 -2.83
C ALA A 65 7.95 0.04 -3.61
N THR A 66 7.79 -0.44 -4.84
CA THR A 66 8.91 -0.79 -5.74
C THR A 66 9.29 0.34 -6.70
N GLY A 67 8.72 1.54 -6.53
CA GLY A 67 8.96 2.70 -7.40
C GLY A 67 8.27 2.65 -8.76
N LYS A 68 7.31 1.73 -8.96
CA LYS A 68 6.55 1.59 -10.21
C LYS A 68 5.24 2.37 -10.12
N THR A 69 5.10 3.38 -10.97
CA THR A 69 3.93 4.28 -10.96
C THR A 69 2.94 4.00 -12.09
N ASP A 70 3.37 3.31 -13.15
CA ASP A 70 2.46 2.89 -14.23
C ASP A 70 1.76 1.57 -13.87
N PHE A 71 0.46 1.51 -14.12
CA PHE A 71 -0.39 0.34 -13.89
C PHE A 71 0.06 -0.87 -14.72
N ASP A 72 0.65 -0.67 -15.90
CA ASP A 72 1.07 -1.77 -16.79
C ASP A 72 2.16 -2.65 -16.17
N HIS A 73 2.91 -2.14 -15.20
CA HIS A 73 3.89 -2.93 -14.47
C HIS A 73 3.29 -4.09 -13.67
N ILE A 74 1.98 -4.06 -13.36
CA ILE A 74 1.33 -5.15 -12.64
C ILE A 74 1.30 -6.45 -13.45
N GLU A 75 1.35 -6.37 -14.77
CA GLU A 75 1.29 -7.56 -15.64
C GLU A 75 2.48 -8.50 -15.39
N ALA A 76 3.65 -7.94 -15.06
CA ALA A 76 4.83 -8.73 -14.72
C ALA A 76 4.66 -9.56 -13.42
N TYR A 77 3.73 -9.17 -12.54
CA TYR A 77 3.50 -9.80 -11.24
C TYR A 77 2.31 -10.77 -11.24
N ARG A 78 1.62 -10.96 -12.37
CA ARG A 78 0.38 -11.75 -12.41
C ARG A 78 0.53 -13.23 -12.07
N GLN A 79 1.72 -13.78 -12.30
CA GLN A 79 2.08 -15.16 -11.97
C GLN A 79 3.21 -15.20 -10.93
N ASP A 80 3.46 -14.07 -10.25
CA ASP A 80 4.48 -13.98 -9.21
C ASP A 80 3.84 -14.29 -7.85
N ASP A 81 4.01 -15.54 -7.42
CA ASP A 81 3.54 -16.03 -6.12
C ASP A 81 4.22 -15.30 -4.95
N ILE A 82 5.44 -14.80 -5.14
CA ILE A 82 6.16 -14.06 -4.09
C ILE A 82 5.51 -12.69 -3.92
N PHE A 83 5.12 -12.02 -5.01
CA PHE A 83 4.41 -10.74 -4.94
C PHE A 83 3.06 -10.89 -4.22
N SER A 84 2.26 -11.89 -4.62
CA SER A 84 0.94 -12.11 -4.03
C SER A 84 1.03 -12.48 -2.54
N ALA A 85 1.97 -13.37 -2.17
CA ALA A 85 2.22 -13.73 -0.78
C ALA A 85 2.76 -12.55 0.03
N SER A 86 3.69 -11.76 -0.53
CA SER A 86 4.28 -10.59 0.13
C SER A 86 3.25 -9.52 0.42
N MET A 87 2.33 -9.28 -0.51
CA MET A 87 1.24 -8.32 -0.33
C MET A 87 0.03 -8.91 0.42
N GLY A 88 0.01 -10.22 0.67
CA GLY A 88 -1.10 -10.93 1.30
C GLY A 88 -2.41 -10.79 0.51
N ILE A 89 -2.33 -10.85 -0.82
CA ILE A 89 -3.46 -10.76 -1.74
C ILE A 89 -3.75 -12.13 -2.36
N GLN A 90 -5.01 -12.38 -2.70
CA GLN A 90 -5.41 -13.66 -3.31
C GLN A 90 -5.27 -13.63 -4.84
N HIS A 91 -5.52 -12.47 -5.44
CA HIS A 91 -5.49 -12.31 -6.89
C HIS A 91 -4.77 -11.02 -7.27
N VAL A 92 -3.82 -11.13 -8.20
CA VAL A 92 -3.19 -9.97 -8.83
C VAL A 92 -4.09 -9.48 -9.97
N PRO A 93 -4.60 -8.23 -9.93
CA PRO A 93 -5.44 -7.70 -10.99
C PRO A 93 -4.63 -7.46 -12.28
N SER A 94 -5.31 -7.50 -13.42
CA SER A 94 -4.74 -6.99 -14.68
C SER A 94 -4.63 -5.47 -14.65
N SER A 95 -3.76 -4.88 -15.48
CA SER A 95 -3.60 -3.42 -15.60
C SER A 95 -4.93 -2.70 -15.84
N PRO A 96 -5.80 -3.12 -16.78
CA PRO A 96 -7.11 -2.50 -16.96
C PRO A 96 -7.99 -2.60 -15.71
N THR A 97 -7.99 -3.76 -15.04
CA THR A 97 -8.79 -3.96 -13.83
C THR A 97 -8.30 -3.06 -12.70
N LEU A 98 -6.99 -3.00 -12.50
CA LEU A 98 -6.34 -2.16 -11.49
C LEU A 98 -6.73 -0.69 -11.69
N ARG A 99 -6.53 -0.17 -12.92
CA ARG A 99 -6.85 1.22 -13.27
C ARG A 99 -8.34 1.54 -13.05
N GLN A 100 -9.23 0.77 -13.68
CA GLN A 100 -10.67 1.02 -13.60
C GLN A 100 -11.21 0.95 -12.17
N ARG A 101 -10.71 0.01 -11.36
CA ARG A 101 -11.15 -0.13 -9.97
C ARG A 101 -10.64 0.98 -9.08
N LEU A 102 -9.39 1.41 -9.27
CA LEU A 102 -8.85 2.55 -8.53
C LEU A 102 -9.58 3.84 -8.90
N ASP A 103 -9.87 4.07 -10.18
CA ASP A 103 -10.66 5.24 -10.62
C ASP A 103 -12.05 5.25 -9.96
N GLN A 104 -12.73 4.10 -9.94
CA GLN A 104 -14.03 3.98 -9.28
C GLN A 104 -13.96 4.19 -7.76
N LEU A 105 -12.93 3.65 -7.09
CA LEU A 105 -12.73 3.83 -5.66
C LEU A 105 -12.37 5.29 -5.32
N ALA A 106 -11.60 5.96 -6.17
CA ALA A 106 -11.22 7.36 -6.01
C ALA A 106 -12.41 8.31 -6.12
N CYS A 107 -13.47 7.94 -6.86
CA CYS A 107 -14.72 8.71 -6.89
C CYS A 107 -15.52 8.63 -5.58
N LEU A 108 -15.20 7.72 -4.66
CA LEU A 108 -15.87 7.63 -3.36
C LEU A 108 -15.15 8.51 -2.33
N PRO A 109 -15.83 9.51 -1.72
CA PRO A 109 -15.23 10.37 -0.69
C PRO A 109 -14.68 9.60 0.52
N MET A 110 -15.28 8.45 0.84
CA MET A 110 -14.88 7.64 1.99
C MET A 110 -13.55 6.92 1.78
N THR A 111 -13.12 6.69 0.54
CA THR A 111 -11.88 5.94 0.25
C THR A 111 -10.66 6.68 0.78
N GLU A 112 -10.55 7.98 0.50
CA GLU A 112 -9.44 8.81 0.97
C GLU A 112 -9.38 8.85 2.51
N ALA A 113 -10.53 9.05 3.16
CA ALA A 113 -10.62 9.05 4.62
C ALA A 113 -10.17 7.71 5.23
N ILE A 114 -10.58 6.57 4.63
CA ILE A 114 -10.16 5.24 5.10
C ILE A 114 -8.63 5.09 4.99
N ILE A 115 -8.05 5.47 3.86
CA ILE A 115 -6.59 5.35 3.63
C ILE A 115 -5.82 6.20 4.65
N TRP A 116 -6.24 7.46 4.84
CA TRP A 116 -5.62 8.37 5.81
C TRP A 116 -5.72 7.86 7.24
N GLU A 117 -6.92 7.48 7.67
CA GLU A 117 -7.15 7.01 9.04
C GLU A 117 -6.37 5.73 9.35
N GLU A 118 -6.32 4.77 8.43
CA GLU A 118 -5.57 3.54 8.64
C GLU A 118 -4.05 3.77 8.61
N SER A 119 -3.56 4.70 7.77
CA SER A 119 -2.16 5.12 7.78
C SER A 119 -1.77 5.73 9.13
N MET A 120 -2.56 6.68 9.63
CA MET A 120 -2.31 7.32 10.91
C MET A 120 -2.41 6.31 12.07
N ARG A 121 -3.42 5.45 12.04
CA ARG A 121 -3.62 4.41 13.05
C ARG A 121 -2.45 3.42 13.07
N LEU A 122 -1.86 3.11 11.92
CA LEU A 122 -0.66 2.28 11.84
C LEU A 122 0.50 2.94 12.59
N LEU A 123 0.80 4.21 12.30
CA LEU A 123 1.88 4.95 12.95
C LEU A 123 1.71 5.00 14.47
N VAL A 124 0.51 5.34 14.94
CA VAL A 124 0.19 5.41 16.38
C VAL A 124 0.35 4.04 17.04
N ARG A 125 -0.14 2.97 16.41
CA ARG A 125 -0.05 1.60 16.96
C ARG A 125 1.35 1.02 16.97
N GLN A 126 2.19 1.40 16.01
CA GLN A 126 3.59 0.97 15.98
C GLN A 126 4.48 1.81 16.89
N HIS A 127 3.92 2.77 17.64
CA HIS A 127 4.68 3.73 18.42
C HIS A 127 5.79 4.37 17.58
N ALA A 128 5.47 4.73 16.33
CA ALA A 128 6.42 5.26 15.39
C ALA A 128 7.05 6.52 15.99
N THR A 129 8.37 6.48 16.20
CA THR A 129 9.10 7.61 16.74
C THR A 129 9.44 8.54 15.59
N LEU A 130 8.78 9.69 15.55
CA LEU A 130 9.12 10.76 14.62
C LEU A 130 10.45 11.37 15.06
N SER A 131 11.53 10.90 14.44
CA SER A 131 12.88 11.39 14.76
C SER A 131 13.12 12.70 14.03
N PRO A 132 13.51 13.77 14.74
CA PRO A 132 13.78 15.04 14.08
C PRO A 132 15.09 14.99 13.28
N CYS A 133 15.18 15.84 12.27
CA CYS A 133 16.41 16.08 11.54
C CYS A 133 17.24 17.13 12.28
N TRP A 134 18.53 16.81 12.49
CA TRP A 134 19.50 17.71 13.10
C TRP A 134 20.02 18.69 12.06
N THR A 135 19.89 19.99 12.32
CA THR A 135 20.51 21.05 11.52
C THR A 135 21.69 21.66 12.27
N LYS A 136 22.65 22.25 11.53
CA LYS A 136 23.90 22.83 12.07
C LYS A 136 23.68 23.88 13.19
N GLY A 137 22.47 24.40 13.39
CA GLY A 137 22.14 25.47 14.33
C GLY A 137 21.47 25.08 15.65
N LYS A 138 21.62 23.83 16.16
CA LYS A 138 20.92 23.33 17.37
C LYS A 138 19.39 23.47 17.32
N THR A 139 18.83 23.68 16.13
CA THR A 139 17.39 23.78 15.91
C THR A 139 16.92 22.44 15.36
N THR A 140 15.98 21.85 16.09
CA THR A 140 15.40 20.55 15.81
C THR A 140 14.20 20.75 14.88
N TRP A 141 14.28 20.23 13.65
CA TRP A 141 13.20 20.34 12.67
C TRP A 141 12.63 18.97 12.34
N LEU A 142 11.32 18.90 12.12
CA LEU A 142 10.70 17.73 11.51
C LEU A 142 10.77 17.89 9.98
N PRO A 143 11.15 16.85 9.21
CA PRO A 143 11.09 16.95 7.75
C PRO A 143 9.67 17.30 7.31
N LEU A 144 9.56 18.19 6.32
CA LEU A 144 8.27 18.65 5.81
C LEU A 144 7.44 17.49 5.24
N ASP A 145 8.11 16.52 4.60
CA ASP A 145 7.51 15.36 3.93
C ASP A 145 7.23 14.16 4.86
N VAL A 146 7.15 14.36 6.19
CA VAL A 146 6.79 13.26 7.12
C VAL A 146 5.37 12.73 6.89
N ASP A 147 4.54 13.48 6.17
CA ASP A 147 3.22 13.08 5.68
C ASP A 147 3.26 12.32 4.32
N GLY A 148 4.44 12.19 3.71
CA GLY A 148 4.71 11.44 2.49
C GLY A 148 4.63 9.93 2.68
N SER A 149 3.49 9.44 3.15
CA SER A 149 3.19 8.01 3.12
C SER A 149 3.06 7.55 1.67
N HIS A 150 3.66 6.40 1.32
CA HIS A 150 3.45 5.77 0.01
C HIS A 150 1.97 5.44 -0.27
N LEU A 151 1.10 5.55 0.74
CA LEU A 151 -0.36 5.41 0.65
C LEU A 151 -1.06 6.68 0.12
N THR A 152 -0.40 7.83 0.08
CA THR A 152 -1.01 9.15 -0.15
C THR A 152 -0.40 9.94 -1.30
N THR A 153 0.24 9.30 -2.28
CA THR A 153 0.71 10.00 -3.49
C THR A 153 -0.32 9.97 -4.63
N PRO A 154 -1.24 10.95 -4.74
CA PRO A 154 -2.00 11.14 -5.96
C PRO A 154 -1.05 11.66 -7.04
N ILE A 155 -0.97 10.95 -8.17
CA ILE A 155 -0.25 11.41 -9.35
C ILE A 155 -0.98 12.65 -9.90
N ARG A 156 -0.61 13.84 -9.46
CA ARG A 156 -0.99 15.09 -10.14
C ARG A 156 0.01 15.35 -11.25
N LYS A 157 -0.38 15.05 -12.49
CA LYS A 157 0.31 15.59 -13.66
C LYS A 157 0.22 17.13 -13.60
N LYS A 158 1.37 17.80 -13.53
CA LYS A 158 1.47 19.23 -13.83
C LYS A 158 0.92 19.43 -15.24
N LYS A 159 -0.15 20.21 -15.36
CA LYS A 159 -0.45 20.88 -16.63
C LYS A 159 0.51 22.06 -16.72
N GLU A 160 1.25 22.10 -17.83
CA GLU A 160 1.99 23.28 -18.31
C GLU A 160 1.03 24.44 -18.58
#